data_AF-A0A7X8JJX7-F1
#
_entry.id   AF-A0A7X8JJX7-F1
#
_cell.length_a   1.000
_cell.length_b   1.000
_cell.length_c   1.000
_cell.angle_alpha   90.00
_cell.angle_beta   90.00
_cell.angle_gamma   90.00
#
_symmetry.space_group_name_H-M   'P 1'
#
loop_
_entity.id
_entity.type
_entity.pdbx_description
1 polymer ?
#
loop_
_entity_poly.entity_id
_entity_poly.type
_entity_poly.pdbx_seq_one_letter_code
_entity_poly.pdbx_strand_id
1 'polypeptide(L)' 'MYDEILDAIIERLAKTKHIQKASMSETTLFVEDLNGKSLEIAHLATFLEAEFDVDLPYMKFSKQRTLGDMARFVEESM' A
#
# COMPACT_ATOMS: atom_id res chain seq x y z
N MET A 1 -3.86 4.28 -13.71
CA MET A 1 -3.61 3.01 -13.00
C MET A 1 -3.21 3.28 -11.57
N TYR A 2 -2.34 4.27 -11.34
CA TYR A 2 -2.04 4.81 -10.01
C TYR A 2 -3.27 4.95 -9.08
N ASP A 3 -4.33 5.64 -9.53
CA ASP A 3 -5.53 5.86 -8.69
C ASP A 3 -6.21 4.55 -8.27
N GLU A 4 -6.27 3.55 -9.17
CA GLU A 4 -6.85 2.23 -8.89
C GLU A 4 -6.01 1.45 -7.88
N ILE A 5 -4.68 1.53 -8.00
CA ILE A 5 -3.73 0.89 -7.06
C ILE A 5 -3.83 1.55 -5.69
N LEU A 6 -3.84 2.89 -5.65
CA LEU A 6 -3.98 3.65 -4.41
C LEU A 6 -5.31 3.33 -3.71
N ASP A 7 -6.41 3.27 -4.46
CA ASP A 7 -7.70 2.87 -3.93
C ASP A 7 -7.67 1.44 -3.38
N ALA A 8 -7.05 0.49 -4.08
CA ALA A 8 -6.90 -0.88 -3.60
C ALA A 8 -6.10 -0.96 -2.29
N ILE A 9 -5.03 -0.16 -2.15
CA ILE A 9 -4.25 -0.04 -0.92
C ILE A 9 -5.13 0.52 0.21
N ILE A 10 -5.79 1.65 -0.03
CA ILE A 10 -6.67 2.32 0.96
C ILE A 10 -7.80 1.38 1.39
N GLU A 11 -8.43 0.67 0.45
CA GLU A 11 -9.44 -0.34 0.73
C GLU A 11 -8.92 -1.44 1.65
N ARG A 12 -7.74 -1.98 1.32
CA ARG A 12 -7.14 -3.08 2.08
C ARG A 12 -6.82 -2.64 3.50
N LEU A 13 -6.24 -1.45 3.66
CA LEU A 13 -5.88 -0.88 4.95
C LEU A 13 -7.10 -0.49 5.78
N ALA A 14 -8.14 0.07 5.17
CA ALA A 14 -9.39 0.37 5.84
C ALA A 14 -10.02 -0.90 6.44
N LYS A 15 -10.00 -2.00 5.70
CA LYS A 15 -10.52 -3.31 6.15
C LYS A 15 -9.67 -3.92 7.26
N THR A 16 -8.34 -3.89 7.15
CA THR A 16 -7.45 -4.53 8.15
C THR A 16 -7.29 -3.73 9.43
N LYS A 17 -7.29 -2.39 9.35
CA LYS A 17 -7.11 -1.50 10.49
C LYS A 17 -8.43 -1.00 11.10
N HIS A 18 -9.56 -1.27 10.46
CA HIS A 18 -10.87 -0.70 10.82
C HIS A 18 -10.88 0.84 10.81
N ILE A 19 -10.13 1.44 9.87
CA ILE A 19 -10.02 2.90 9.68
C ILE A 19 -10.92 3.32 8.51
N GLN A 20 -11.48 4.53 8.59
CA GLN A 20 -12.30 5.09 7.52
C GLN A 20 -11.42 5.41 6.30
N LYS A 21 -11.84 5.02 5.09
CA LYS A 21 -11.12 5.36 3.84
C LYS A 21 -10.87 6.87 3.71
N ALA A 22 -11.88 7.67 4.08
CA ALA A 22 -11.84 9.13 4.00
C ALA A 22 -10.78 9.80 4.90
N SER A 23 -10.19 9.07 5.86
CA SER A 23 -9.08 9.58 6.68
C SER A 23 -7.71 9.24 6.12
N MET A 24 -7.64 8.58 4.96
CA MET A 24 -6.39 8.22 4.28
C MET A 24 -6.33 8.91 2.92
N SER A 25 -5.12 9.27 2.51
CA SER A 25 -4.81 9.87 1.22
C SER A 25 -3.46 9.36 0.73
N GLU A 26 -3.08 9.77 -0.48
CA GLU A 26 -1.74 9.47 -1.02
C GLU A 26 -0.60 9.96 -0.13
N THR A 27 -0.80 11.02 0.66
CA THR A 27 0.23 11.57 1.57
C THR A 27 0.26 10.88 2.92
N THR A 28 -0.68 9.98 3.22
CA THR A 28 -0.72 9.25 4.48
C THR A 28 0.52 8.38 4.63
N LEU A 29 1.17 8.48 5.78
CA LEU A 29 2.40 7.75 6.09
C LEU A 29 2.08 6.37 6.66
N PHE A 30 2.59 5.36 5.96
CA PHE A 30 2.69 3.95 6.33
C PHE A 30 2.70 3.69 7.85
N VAL A 31 3.88 3.99 8.38
CA VAL A 31 4.28 3.63 9.74
C VAL A 31 3.86 4.70 10.73
N GLU A 32 3.95 5.97 10.35
CA GLU A 32 3.76 7.12 11.24
C GLU A 32 2.27 7.40 11.51
N ASP A 33 1.41 7.34 10.48
CA ASP A 33 -0.02 7.67 10.62
C ASP A 33 -0.91 6.45 10.90
N LEU A 34 -0.55 5.27 10.37
CA LEU A 34 -1.37 4.05 10.47
C LEU A 34 -0.80 3.01 11.45
N ASN A 35 0.29 3.34 12.15
CA ASN A 35 1.06 2.39 12.96
C ASN A 35 1.32 1.08 12.20
N GLY A 36 1.68 1.22 10.92
CA GLY A 36 1.92 0.13 10.00
C GLY A 36 3.07 -0.78 10.45
N LYS A 37 2.83 -2.09 10.50
CA LYS A 37 3.80 -3.11 10.91
C LYS A 37 4.41 -3.80 9.68
N SER A 38 5.62 -4.33 9.83
CA SER A 38 6.32 -5.10 8.78
C SER A 38 5.48 -6.23 8.20
N LEU A 39 4.72 -6.94 9.04
CA LEU A 39 3.81 -8.02 8.59
C LEU A 39 2.70 -7.50 7.69
N GLU A 40 2.16 -6.31 7.97
CA GLU A 40 1.09 -5.70 7.18
C GLU A 40 1.63 -5.23 5.82
N ILE A 41 2.87 -4.73 5.77
CA ILE A 41 3.55 -4.41 4.50
C ILE A 41 3.72 -5.67 3.65
N ALA A 42 4.16 -6.78 4.25
CA ALA A 42 4.34 -8.04 3.54
C ALA A 42 3.00 -8.57 2.99
N HIS A 43 1.93 -8.55 3.80
CA HIS A 43 0.60 -8.93 3.35
C HIS A 43 0.04 -8.01 2.25
N LEU A 44 0.35 -6.71 2.32
CA LEU A 44 -0.05 -5.75 1.29
C LEU A 44 0.69 -6.01 -0.02
N ALA A 45 2.01 -6.23 0.04
CA ALA A 45 2.82 -6.57 -1.13
C ALA A 45 2.25 -7.81 -1.83
N THR A 46 2.08 -8.93 -1.11
CA THR A 46 1.53 -10.17 -1.69
C THR A 46 0.13 -10.00 -2.26
N PHE A 47 -0.71 -9.15 -1.66
CA PHE A 47 -2.02 -8.83 -2.21
C PHE A 47 -1.91 -8.09 -3.54
N LEU A 48 -1.06 -7.05 -3.60
CA LEU A 48 -0.86 -6.25 -4.82
C LEU A 48 -0.19 -7.05 -5.93
N GLU A 49 0.77 -7.92 -5.60
CA GLU A 49 1.38 -8.87 -6.55
C GLU A 49 0.33 -9.74 -7.23
N ALA A 50 -0.59 -10.31 -6.44
CA ALA A 50 -1.65 -11.17 -6.97
C ALA A 50 -2.74 -10.39 -7.73
N GLU A 51 -3.08 -9.19 -7.28
CA GLU A 51 -4.15 -8.36 -7.87
C GLU A 51 -3.72 -7.73 -9.21
N PHE A 52 -2.47 -7.26 -9.29
CA PHE A 52 -1.94 -6.53 -10.45
C PHE A 52 -0.95 -7.36 -11.30
N ASP A 53 -0.71 -8.62 -10.96
CA ASP A 53 0.23 -9.53 -11.62
C ASP A 53 1.66 -8.94 -11.71
N VAL A 54 2.16 -8.43 -10.58
CA VAL A 54 3.49 -7.80 -10.44
C VAL A 54 4.38 -8.54 -9.45
N ASP A 55 5.68 -8.27 -9.49
CA ASP A 55 6.66 -8.73 -8.49
C ASP A 55 7.12 -7.54 -7.64
N LEU A 56 6.77 -7.52 -6.35
CA LEU A 56 7.06 -6.44 -5.42
C LEU A 56 8.12 -6.88 -4.42
N PRO A 57 9.42 -6.64 -4.70
CA PRO A 57 10.47 -7.02 -3.77
C PRO A 57 10.30 -6.31 -2.42
N TYR A 58 10.00 -7.08 -1.38
CA TYR A 58 9.71 -6.57 -0.03
C TYR A 58 10.75 -5.56 0.49
N MET A 59 12.05 -5.78 0.20
CA MET A 59 13.13 -4.87 0.61
C MET A 59 13.02 -3.47 0.00
N LYS A 60 12.36 -3.31 -1.15
CA LYS A 60 12.10 -2.02 -1.79
C LYS A 60 10.73 -1.48 -1.40
N PHE A 61 9.71 -2.34 -1.36
CA PHE A 61 8.35 -1.96 -1.02
C PHE A 61 8.24 -1.44 0.43
N SER A 62 8.93 -2.08 1.38
CA SER A 62 8.97 -1.64 2.78
C SER A 62 9.67 -0.29 3.02
N LYS A 63 10.37 0.26 2.02
CA LYS A 63 11.00 1.58 2.11
C LYS A 63 10.06 2.71 1.67
N GLN A 64 8.93 2.40 1.06
CA GLN A 64 7.96 3.41 0.66
C GLN A 64 7.32 4.01 1.90
N ARG A 65 7.30 5.34 1.98
CA ARG A 65 6.84 6.05 3.18
C ARG A 65 5.35 6.31 3.13
N THR A 66 4.86 6.83 2.01
CA THR A 66 3.46 7.20 1.84
C THR A 66 2.68 6.15 1.04
N LEU A 67 1.35 6.18 1.17
CA LEU A 67 0.49 5.30 0.35
C LEU A 67 0.62 5.61 -1.15
N GLY A 68 0.84 6.88 -1.51
CA GLY A 68 1.12 7.28 -2.88
C GLY A 68 2.45 6.74 -3.40
N ASP A 69 3.52 6.79 -2.58
CA ASP A 69 4.80 6.19 -2.96
C ASP A 69 4.67 4.68 -3.20
N MET A 70 3.88 3.98 -2.36
CA MET A 70 3.57 2.57 -2.55
C MET A 70 2.82 2.32 -3.87
N ALA A 71 1.79 3.11 -4.16
CA ALA A 71 1.01 2.97 -5.38
C ALA A 71 1.86 3.24 -6.64
N ARG A 72 2.70 4.28 -6.62
CA ARG A 72 3.63 4.58 -7.71
C ARG A 72 4.65 3.46 -7.89
N PHE A 73 5.19 2.92 -6.80
CA PHE A 73 6.15 1.81 -6.88
C PHE A 73 5.54 0.57 -7.54
N VAL A 74 4.26 0.28 -7.26
CA VAL A 74 3.54 -0.82 -7.92
C VAL A 74 3.32 -0.52 -9.40
N GLU A 75 2.86 0.69 -9.74
CA GLU A 75 2.66 1.12 -11.14
C GLU A 75 3.97 1.03 -11.95
N GLU A 76 5.11 1.38 -11.36
CA GLU A 76 6.43 1.26 -11.99
C GLU A 76 6.94 -0.19 -12.10
N SER A 77 6.35 -1.13 -11.35
CA SER A 77 6.73 -2.55 -11.35
C SER A 77 5.86 -3.42 -12.26
N MET A 78 4.86 -2.82 -12.91
CA MET A 78 4.04 -3.43 -13.98
C MET A 78 4.76 -3.39 -15.32
#